data_AF-A0A6J4PAH8-F1
#
_entry.id   AF-A0A6J4PAH8-F1
#
_cell.length_a   1.000
_cell.length_b   1.000
_cell.length_c   1.000
_cell.angle_alpha   90.00
_cell.angle_beta   90.00
_cell.angle_gamma   90.00
#
_symmetry.space_group_name_H-M   'P 1'
#
loop_
_entity.id
_entity.type
_entity.pdbx_description
1 polymer ?
#
loop_
_entity_poly.entity_id
_entity_poly.type
_entity_poly.pdbx_seq_one_letter_code
_entity_poly.pdbx_strand_id
1 'polypeptide(L)'
;MLNGKDLIENGWPEGPAIGLVLAAAKSLRVAGMDEDSILRELEKTRAAPDAPTDPTLEPLARELLKLQDAESRASEHELRDRPRPYGVWGPDLIEPGTTAQMEDAMRLPVSVGGALMPDAHLGYGLPVGGVLATEGAVIPWAVGVDIAPLRGDTLIPTLDGESYAIKDLFEKGDEFGVWSCKPDGKVVAAKARAHRTERNASLVRVSIDDGRTVDCTPDHRFMLRDGTYVEAAKLAPGVSLMPFYSRRDREGYTRIQQNYSGAFLRAHWIVARSGLLGEIPSFDGQRTVIHHKNFDETDNRPENLQFMGDADHSRYHRSLVEKNSHWQSEEFERKRIAALGLKAATLEGHTEFAARASRMNATIRADPGKQSRYVRTEEHRSAAKERAARMYGCGICGKEV
;
A
#
# COMPACT_ATOMS: atom_id res chain seq x y z
N MET A 1 -8.33 -11.77 43.43
CA MET A 1 -7.71 -10.56 42.81
C MET A 1 -8.15 -10.50 41.36
N LEU A 2 -9.04 -9.56 41.05
CA LEU A 2 -9.43 -9.21 39.69
C LEU A 2 -8.20 -8.90 38.83
N ASN A 3 -8.09 -9.55 37.66
CA ASN A 3 -7.05 -9.30 36.69
C ASN A 3 -7.67 -8.81 35.36
N GLY A 4 -6.90 -8.09 34.55
CA GLY A 4 -7.41 -7.48 33.33
C GLY A 4 -7.84 -8.49 32.25
N LYS A 5 -7.23 -9.67 32.22
CA LYS A 5 -7.56 -10.72 31.24
C LYS A 5 -8.94 -11.32 31.55
N ASP A 6 -9.19 -11.64 32.81
CA ASP A 6 -10.47 -12.17 33.26
C ASP A 6 -11.60 -11.16 33.02
N LEU A 7 -11.34 -9.86 33.19
CA LEU A 7 -12.35 -8.81 32.93
C LEU A 7 -12.77 -8.79 31.44
N ILE A 8 -11.81 -8.87 30.53
CA ILE A 8 -12.08 -8.92 29.08
C ILE A 8 -12.86 -10.19 28.72
N GLU A 9 -12.46 -11.35 29.26
CA GLU A 9 -13.17 -12.62 29.05
C GLU A 9 -14.63 -12.59 29.59
N ASN A 10 -14.92 -11.74 30.58
CA ASN A 10 -16.26 -11.50 31.12
C ASN A 10 -16.98 -10.28 30.47
N GLY A 11 -16.50 -9.86 29.30
CA GLY A 11 -17.18 -8.89 28.43
C GLY A 11 -16.99 -7.42 28.80
N TRP A 12 -16.05 -7.09 29.71
CA TRP A 12 -15.72 -5.69 29.95
C TRP A 12 -15.05 -5.06 28.72
N PRO A 13 -15.41 -3.82 28.34
CA PRO A 13 -14.85 -3.17 27.16
C PRO A 13 -13.33 -2.99 27.30
N GLU A 14 -12.61 -3.39 26.25
CA GLU A 14 -11.15 -3.26 26.21
C GLU A 14 -10.69 -1.79 26.26
N GLY A 15 -9.46 -1.56 26.69
CA GLY A 15 -8.85 -0.23 26.74
C GLY A 15 -8.93 0.45 28.12
N PRO A 16 -9.14 1.78 28.19
CA PRO A 16 -9.09 2.54 29.45
C PRO A 16 -10.05 2.04 30.53
N ALA A 17 -11.19 1.49 30.13
CA ALA A 17 -12.21 0.96 31.04
C ALA A 17 -11.65 -0.15 31.95
N ILE A 18 -10.81 -1.06 31.44
CA ILE A 18 -10.19 -2.12 32.25
C ILE A 18 -9.35 -1.55 33.39
N GLY A 19 -8.56 -0.50 33.11
CA GLY A 19 -7.76 0.17 34.13
C GLY A 19 -8.61 0.84 35.21
N LEU A 20 -9.73 1.44 34.80
CA LEU A 20 -10.68 2.09 35.70
C LEU A 20 -11.45 1.10 36.57
N VAL A 21 -11.82 -0.07 36.04
CA VAL A 21 -12.41 -1.17 36.82
C VAL A 21 -11.46 -1.64 37.91
N LEU A 22 -10.19 -1.88 37.57
CA LEU A 22 -9.19 -2.33 38.53
C LEU A 22 -8.91 -1.27 39.60
N ALA A 23 -8.90 0.01 39.22
CA ALA A 23 -8.74 1.12 40.15
C ALA A 23 -9.94 1.25 41.11
N ALA A 24 -11.16 1.17 40.59
CA ALA A 24 -12.38 1.19 41.40
C ALA A 24 -12.45 0.00 42.36
N ALA A 25 -12.16 -1.22 41.87
CA ALA A 25 -12.10 -2.43 42.70
C ALA A 25 -11.09 -2.31 43.85
N LYS A 26 -9.94 -1.67 43.59
CA LYS A 26 -8.92 -1.41 44.61
C LYS A 26 -9.42 -0.43 45.67
N SER A 27 -10.07 0.66 45.26
CA SER A 27 -10.62 1.68 46.17
C SER A 27 -11.73 1.11 47.06
N LEU A 28 -12.68 0.36 46.49
CA LEU A 28 -13.76 -0.28 47.25
C LEU A 28 -13.24 -1.34 48.24
N ARG A 29 -12.16 -2.05 47.87
CA ARG A 29 -11.47 -2.98 48.78
C ARG A 29 -10.81 -2.26 49.95
N VAL A 30 -10.20 -1.09 49.72
CA VAL A 30 -9.63 -0.25 50.79
C VAL A 30 -10.72 0.30 51.72
N ALA A 31 -11.92 0.56 51.18
CA ALA A 31 -13.10 0.94 51.97
C ALA A 31 -13.70 -0.21 52.79
N GLY A 32 -13.16 -1.44 52.69
CA GLY A 32 -13.56 -2.58 53.50
C GLY A 32 -14.64 -3.48 52.89
N MET A 33 -14.98 -3.31 51.62
CA MET A 33 -15.93 -4.19 50.93
C MET A 33 -15.29 -5.56 50.61
N ASP A 34 -16.07 -6.62 50.74
CA ASP A 34 -15.68 -7.97 50.33
C ASP A 34 -15.69 -8.13 48.79
N GLU A 35 -15.01 -9.17 48.28
CA GLU A 35 -14.79 -9.37 46.84
C GLU A 35 -16.11 -9.58 46.06
N ASP A 36 -17.10 -10.24 46.64
CA ASP A 36 -18.40 -10.47 45.99
C ASP A 36 -19.20 -9.16 45.90
N SER A 37 -19.16 -8.34 46.95
CA SER A 37 -19.82 -7.04 46.96
C SER A 37 -19.18 -6.07 45.99
N ILE A 38 -17.84 -6.10 45.82
CA ILE A 38 -17.14 -5.30 44.82
C ILE A 38 -17.57 -5.68 43.40
N LEU A 39 -17.61 -6.98 43.09
CA LEU A 39 -18.04 -7.45 41.77
C LEU A 39 -19.48 -7.05 41.45
N ARG A 40 -20.39 -7.16 42.42
CA ARG A 40 -21.78 -6.72 42.27
C ARG A 40 -21.87 -5.23 41.98
N GLU A 41 -21.07 -4.39 42.65
CA GLU A 41 -21.12 -2.95 42.45
C GLU A 41 -20.55 -2.51 41.09
N LEU A 42 -19.50 -3.20 40.63
CA LEU A 42 -18.94 -2.99 39.30
C LEU A 42 -19.92 -3.39 38.19
N GLU A 43 -20.54 -4.56 38.28
CA GLU A 43 -21.56 -5.00 37.31
C GLU A 43 -22.82 -4.12 37.34
N LYS A 44 -23.23 -3.65 38.51
CA LYS A 44 -24.33 -2.69 38.63
C LYS A 44 -24.00 -1.36 37.93
N THR A 45 -22.78 -0.86 38.12
CA THR A 45 -22.29 0.35 37.44
C THR A 45 -22.16 0.14 35.93
N ARG A 46 -21.80 -1.07 35.49
CA ARG A 46 -21.78 -1.44 34.07
C ARG A 46 -23.17 -1.42 33.46
N ALA A 47 -24.18 -1.90 34.19
CA ALA A 47 -25.57 -1.94 33.73
C ALA A 47 -26.25 -0.55 33.75
N ALA A 48 -25.91 0.30 34.73
CA ALA A 48 -26.49 1.63 34.91
C ALA A 48 -25.39 2.67 35.27
N PRO A 49 -24.59 3.11 34.27
CA PRO A 49 -23.47 4.03 34.51
C PRO A 49 -23.91 5.48 34.74
N ASP A 50 -25.18 5.81 34.54
CA ASP A 50 -25.77 7.14 34.78
C ASP A 50 -26.00 7.44 36.27
N ALA A 51 -26.01 6.41 37.13
CA ALA A 51 -26.26 6.55 38.57
C ALA A 51 -25.26 5.72 39.40
N PRO A 52 -23.96 6.11 39.44
CA PRO A 52 -22.99 5.43 40.28
C PRO A 52 -23.36 5.57 41.76
N THR A 53 -23.26 4.46 42.49
CA THR A 53 -23.63 4.35 43.91
C THR A 53 -22.53 4.83 44.86
N ASP A 54 -21.30 4.90 44.38
CA ASP A 54 -20.12 5.32 45.13
C ASP A 54 -19.30 6.33 44.31
N PRO A 55 -18.79 7.43 44.91
CA PRO A 55 -17.97 8.42 44.21
C PRO A 55 -16.72 7.84 43.53
N THR A 56 -16.17 6.74 44.04
CA THR A 56 -14.99 6.08 43.46
C THR A 56 -15.29 5.40 42.11
N LEU A 57 -16.57 5.18 41.79
CA LEU A 57 -17.04 4.58 40.52
C LEU A 57 -17.30 5.63 39.44
N GLU A 58 -17.36 6.92 39.79
CA GLU A 58 -17.64 8.00 38.82
C GLU A 58 -16.69 8.02 37.60
N PRO A 59 -15.37 7.79 37.73
CA PRO A 59 -14.50 7.75 36.57
C PRO A 59 -14.81 6.59 35.61
N LEU A 60 -15.16 5.42 36.17
CA LEU A 60 -15.55 4.24 35.39
C LEU A 60 -16.89 4.48 34.69
N ALA A 61 -17.89 4.96 35.43
CA ALA A 61 -19.21 5.34 34.92
C ALA A 61 -19.11 6.32 33.73
N ARG A 62 -18.25 7.34 33.85
CA ARG A 62 -18.05 8.34 32.80
C ARG A 62 -17.42 7.76 31.53
N GLU A 63 -16.48 6.83 31.65
CA GLU A 63 -15.90 6.15 30.47
C GLU A 63 -16.91 5.19 29.83
N LEU A 64 -17.74 4.49 30.62
CA LEU A 64 -18.80 3.63 30.11
C LEU A 64 -19.87 4.41 29.34
N LEU A 65 -20.33 5.55 29.87
CA LEU A 65 -21.27 6.44 29.17
C LEU A 65 -20.69 6.94 27.84
N LYS A 66 -19.41 7.32 27.84
CA LYS A 66 -18.71 7.74 26.62
C LYS A 66 -18.63 6.62 25.57
N LEU A 67 -18.42 5.37 25.99
CA LEU A 67 -18.42 4.21 25.09
C LEU A 67 -19.83 3.93 24.56
N GLN A 68 -20.86 4.00 25.40
CA GLN A 68 -22.27 3.86 25.00
C GLN A 68 -22.68 4.94 24.00
N ASP A 69 -22.30 6.20 24.24
CA ASP A 69 -22.54 7.31 23.32
C ASP A 69 -21.85 7.08 21.96
N ALA A 70 -20.61 6.58 21.98
CA ALA A 70 -19.87 6.27 20.77
C ALA A 70 -20.50 5.12 19.97
N GLU A 71 -20.97 4.07 20.66
CA GLU A 71 -21.66 2.92 20.06
C GLU A 71 -23.03 3.31 19.48
N SER A 72 -23.81 4.10 20.21
CA SER A 72 -25.09 4.66 19.72
C SER A 72 -24.87 5.50 18.46
N ARG A 73 -23.86 6.37 18.45
CA ARG A 73 -23.52 7.14 17.25
C ARG A 73 -23.04 6.26 16.12
N ALA A 74 -22.28 5.20 16.37
CA ALA A 74 -21.86 4.28 15.33
C ALA A 74 -23.07 3.58 14.68
N SER A 75 -24.05 3.14 15.48
CA SER A 75 -25.28 2.51 15.02
C SER A 75 -26.15 3.44 14.15
N GLU A 76 -26.21 4.74 14.46
CA GLU A 76 -26.93 5.73 13.65
C GLU A 76 -26.37 5.87 12.21
N HIS A 77 -25.13 5.45 11.97
CA HIS A 77 -24.47 5.54 10.66
C HIS A 77 -24.46 4.24 9.88
N GLU A 78 -25.07 3.16 10.39
CA GLU A 78 -25.14 1.88 9.66
C GLU A 78 -26.11 1.95 8.48
N LEU A 79 -25.71 1.39 7.34
CA LEU A 79 -26.57 1.29 6.17
C LEU A 79 -27.72 0.32 6.43
N ARG A 80 -28.90 0.63 5.90
CA ARG A 80 -30.03 -0.32 5.87
C ARG A 80 -29.66 -1.54 5.04
N ASP A 81 -30.19 -2.70 5.45
CA ASP A 81 -30.01 -3.96 4.72
C ASP A 81 -30.56 -3.90 3.29
N ARG A 82 -31.64 -3.14 3.09
CA ARG A 82 -32.31 -2.98 1.80
C ARG A 82 -32.50 -1.51 1.45
N PRO A 83 -32.37 -1.14 0.17
CA PRO A 83 -32.70 0.21 -0.27
C PRO A 83 -34.18 0.49 -0.04
N ARG A 84 -34.51 1.73 0.34
CA ARG A 84 -35.91 2.18 0.29
C ARG A 84 -36.40 2.21 -1.16
N PRO A 85 -37.71 2.03 -1.40
CA PRO A 85 -38.28 2.19 -2.73
C PRO A 85 -38.03 3.60 -3.29
N TYR A 86 -37.79 3.66 -4.60
CA TYR A 86 -37.61 4.89 -5.35
C TYR A 86 -38.17 4.73 -6.76
N GLY A 87 -38.50 5.85 -7.42
CA GLY A 87 -38.99 5.82 -8.80
C GLY A 87 -37.83 5.63 -9.79
N VAL A 88 -38.04 4.81 -10.81
CA VAL A 88 -37.09 4.65 -11.93
C VAL A 88 -37.84 4.87 -13.23
N TRP A 89 -37.33 5.76 -14.07
CA TRP A 89 -37.88 6.05 -15.39
C TRP A 89 -36.90 5.58 -16.46
N GLY A 90 -37.40 4.85 -17.46
CA GLY A 90 -36.55 4.29 -18.53
C GLY A 90 -35.51 3.28 -18.03
N PRO A 91 -35.87 2.27 -17.21
CA PRO A 91 -34.91 1.33 -16.63
C PRO A 91 -34.03 0.60 -17.65
N ASP A 92 -34.55 0.34 -18.86
CA ASP A 92 -33.82 -0.33 -19.94
C ASP A 92 -32.68 0.53 -20.53
N LEU A 93 -32.65 1.84 -20.22
CA LEU A 93 -31.62 2.78 -20.67
C LEU A 93 -30.50 2.96 -19.63
N ILE A 94 -30.68 2.45 -18.41
CA ILE A 94 -29.79 2.71 -17.28
C ILE A 94 -28.86 1.50 -17.09
N GLU A 95 -27.55 1.76 -17.04
CA GLU A 95 -26.59 0.67 -16.83
C GLU A 95 -26.65 0.15 -15.37
N PRO A 96 -26.44 -1.17 -15.12
CA PRO A 96 -26.58 -1.76 -13.79
C PRO A 96 -25.71 -1.10 -12.70
N GLY A 97 -24.54 -0.57 -13.06
CA GLY A 97 -23.66 0.14 -12.13
C GLY A 97 -24.29 1.44 -11.60
N THR A 98 -25.06 2.13 -12.43
CA THR A 98 -25.80 3.35 -12.04
C THR A 98 -26.95 3.01 -11.11
N THR A 99 -27.67 1.92 -11.37
CA THR A 99 -28.71 1.42 -10.47
C THR A 99 -28.13 1.04 -9.11
N ALA A 100 -27.03 0.29 -9.07
CA ALA A 100 -26.37 -0.10 -7.82
C ALA A 100 -25.91 1.12 -7.01
N GLN A 101 -25.39 2.17 -7.66
CA GLN A 101 -25.02 3.42 -7.00
C GLN A 101 -26.24 4.10 -6.35
N MET A 102 -27.40 4.10 -7.01
CA MET A 102 -28.65 4.63 -6.43
C MET A 102 -29.13 3.76 -5.27
N GLU A 103 -29.04 2.43 -5.38
CA GLU A 103 -29.42 1.51 -4.31
C GLU A 103 -28.61 1.75 -3.04
N ASP A 104 -27.30 1.94 -3.16
CA ASP A 104 -26.45 2.27 -2.01
C ASP A 104 -26.86 3.60 -1.36
N ALA A 105 -27.17 4.64 -2.15
CA ALA A 105 -27.68 5.91 -1.63
C ALA A 105 -29.02 5.75 -0.90
N MET A 106 -29.91 4.89 -1.41
CA MET A 106 -31.22 4.61 -0.81
C MET A 106 -31.14 3.75 0.47
N ARG A 107 -29.96 3.19 0.80
CA ARG A 107 -29.70 2.48 2.06
C ARG A 107 -29.24 3.38 3.19
N LEU A 108 -28.82 4.62 2.92
CA LEU A 108 -28.41 5.57 3.97
C LEU A 108 -29.58 5.83 4.95
N PRO A 109 -29.36 5.86 6.27
CA PRO A 109 -30.40 6.13 7.28
C PRO A 109 -31.18 7.42 7.06
N VAL A 110 -30.49 8.45 6.56
CA VAL A 110 -31.09 9.76 6.29
C VAL A 110 -31.94 9.81 5.02
N SER A 111 -31.84 8.82 4.14
CA SER A 111 -32.60 8.77 2.89
C SER A 111 -34.07 8.46 3.16
N VAL A 112 -34.97 9.32 2.66
CA VAL A 112 -36.43 9.19 2.80
C VAL A 112 -37.15 9.01 1.47
N GLY A 113 -36.49 9.29 0.35
CA GLY A 113 -37.04 9.06 -0.99
C GLY A 113 -36.00 9.25 -2.08
N GLY A 114 -36.32 8.82 -3.30
CA GLY A 114 -35.45 9.03 -4.44
C GLY A 114 -36.13 8.84 -5.79
N ALA A 115 -35.42 9.24 -6.83
CA ALA A 115 -35.83 9.08 -8.22
C ALA A 115 -34.59 8.90 -9.11
N LEU A 116 -34.72 8.13 -10.19
CA LEU A 116 -33.68 7.92 -11.18
C LEU A 116 -34.23 8.14 -12.60
N MET A 117 -33.68 9.12 -13.31
CA MET A 117 -34.16 9.56 -14.62
C MET A 117 -33.66 8.66 -15.77
N PRO A 118 -34.28 8.70 -16.97
CA PRO A 118 -33.90 7.85 -18.11
C PRO A 118 -32.49 8.10 -18.67
N ASP A 119 -31.94 9.28 -18.44
CA ASP A 119 -30.58 9.69 -18.82
C ASP A 119 -29.56 9.41 -17.70
N ALA A 120 -29.98 8.71 -16.64
CA ALA A 120 -29.12 8.49 -15.50
C ALA A 120 -27.91 7.63 -15.88
N HIS A 121 -26.74 8.08 -15.40
CA HIS A 121 -25.49 7.39 -15.60
C HIS A 121 -24.60 7.56 -14.36
N LEU A 122 -23.53 6.78 -14.32
CA LEU A 122 -22.65 6.71 -13.16
C LEU A 122 -22.01 8.08 -12.89
N GLY A 123 -22.19 8.58 -11.68
CA GLY A 123 -21.52 9.79 -11.19
C GLY A 123 -20.46 9.46 -10.15
N TYR A 124 -19.76 10.47 -9.63
CA TYR A 124 -18.85 10.25 -8.50
C TYR A 124 -19.59 9.93 -7.20
N GLY A 125 -20.63 10.69 -6.85
CA GLY A 125 -21.37 10.54 -5.59
C GLY A 125 -22.72 9.88 -5.72
N LEU A 126 -23.72 10.68 -6.10
CA LEU A 126 -25.02 10.17 -6.56
C LEU A 126 -24.93 9.92 -8.08
N PRO A 127 -25.77 9.05 -8.68
CA PRO A 127 -25.91 9.03 -10.12
C PRO A 127 -26.23 10.41 -10.68
N VAL A 128 -25.65 10.75 -11.83
CA VAL A 128 -26.17 11.85 -12.64
C VAL A 128 -27.58 11.46 -13.07
N GLY A 129 -28.54 12.39 -13.04
CA GLY A 129 -29.96 12.08 -13.22
C GLY A 129 -30.63 11.40 -12.01
N GLY A 130 -29.92 11.23 -10.89
CA GLY A 130 -30.48 10.78 -9.61
C GLY A 130 -30.95 11.94 -8.73
N VAL A 131 -32.05 11.75 -8.01
CA VAL A 131 -32.53 12.65 -6.96
C VAL A 131 -32.61 11.86 -5.66
N LEU A 132 -32.01 12.39 -4.59
CA LEU A 132 -32.06 11.81 -3.25
C LEU A 132 -32.70 12.79 -2.29
N ALA A 133 -33.80 12.38 -1.65
CA ALA A 133 -34.43 13.13 -0.58
C ALA A 133 -33.91 12.64 0.77
N THR A 134 -33.42 13.58 1.60
CA THR A 134 -32.90 13.30 2.94
C THR A 134 -33.73 14.00 4.01
N GLU A 135 -33.80 13.42 5.21
CA GLU A 135 -34.44 14.02 6.38
C GLU A 135 -33.38 14.41 7.42
N GLY A 136 -33.46 15.65 7.91
CA GLY A 136 -32.56 16.17 8.94
C GLY A 136 -31.08 16.27 8.53
N ALA A 137 -30.74 16.05 7.26
CA ALA A 137 -29.37 15.96 6.79
C ALA A 137 -29.17 16.63 5.44
N VAL A 138 -27.99 17.19 5.25
CA VAL A 138 -27.45 17.63 3.96
C VAL A 138 -26.27 16.73 3.64
N ILE A 139 -26.23 16.18 2.43
CA ILE A 139 -25.09 15.38 1.95
C ILE A 139 -24.39 16.18 0.86
N PRO A 140 -23.31 16.93 1.17
CA PRO A 140 -22.64 17.78 0.18
C PRO A 140 -22.18 17.04 -1.08
N TRP A 141 -21.92 15.74 -0.95
CA TRP A 141 -21.43 14.88 -2.03
C TRP A 141 -22.53 14.09 -2.75
N ALA A 142 -23.80 14.21 -2.37
CA ALA A 142 -24.94 13.60 -3.07
C ALA A 142 -25.33 14.42 -4.32
N VAL A 143 -24.34 14.73 -5.14
CA VAL A 143 -24.49 15.43 -6.42
C VAL A 143 -23.98 14.49 -7.51
N GLY A 144 -24.76 14.34 -8.58
CA GLY A 144 -24.31 13.69 -9.80
C GLY A 144 -23.24 14.54 -10.45
N VAL A 145 -21.99 14.10 -10.36
CA VAL A 145 -20.88 14.73 -11.08
C VAL A 145 -20.51 13.80 -12.21
N ASP A 146 -20.61 14.29 -13.44
CA ASP A 146 -20.30 13.56 -14.66
C ASP A 146 -18.89 12.98 -14.60
N ILE A 147 -18.76 11.75 -15.09
CA ILE A 147 -17.48 11.07 -15.26
C ILE A 147 -17.14 11.08 -16.75
N ALA A 148 -16.25 11.99 -17.13
CA ALA A 148 -15.78 12.13 -18.50
C ALA A 148 -14.87 10.93 -18.92
N PRO A 149 -15.26 10.10 -19.90
CA PRO A 149 -14.58 8.84 -20.18
C PRO A 149 -13.40 8.95 -21.16
N LEU A 150 -12.54 7.93 -21.10
CA LEU A 150 -11.49 7.62 -22.08
C LEU A 150 -12.04 6.65 -23.13
N ARG A 151 -11.43 6.60 -24.33
CA ARG A 151 -11.75 5.54 -25.30
C ARG A 151 -11.35 4.18 -24.74
N GLY A 152 -12.16 3.15 -25.01
CA GLY A 152 -12.01 1.83 -24.38
C GLY A 152 -10.66 1.12 -24.59
N ASP A 153 -9.92 1.42 -25.65
CA ASP A 153 -8.59 0.87 -25.93
C ASP A 153 -7.44 1.66 -25.27
N THR A 154 -7.74 2.70 -24.48
CA THR A 154 -6.74 3.46 -23.73
C THR A 154 -6.07 2.56 -22.71
N LEU A 155 -4.74 2.46 -22.79
CA LEU A 155 -3.93 1.62 -21.90
C LEU A 155 -3.72 2.30 -20.54
N ILE A 156 -4.05 1.58 -19.48
CA ILE A 156 -3.88 2.00 -18.08
C ILE A 156 -2.74 1.22 -17.44
N PRO A 157 -1.66 1.89 -16.97
CA PRO A 157 -0.59 1.24 -16.24
C PRO A 157 -1.05 0.75 -14.86
N THR A 158 -0.95 -0.55 -14.62
CA THR A 158 -1.40 -1.21 -13.39
C THR A 158 -0.23 -1.55 -12.45
N LEU A 159 -0.55 -1.94 -11.22
CA LEU A 159 0.48 -2.28 -10.22
C LEU A 159 1.19 -3.60 -10.52
N ASP A 160 0.65 -4.48 -11.34
CA ASP A 160 1.27 -5.76 -11.73
C ASP A 160 2.43 -5.59 -12.74
N GLY A 161 2.73 -4.36 -13.17
CA GLY A 161 3.83 -4.06 -14.08
C GLY A 161 3.41 -3.94 -15.55
N GLU A 162 2.19 -4.35 -15.87
CA GLU A 162 1.64 -4.33 -17.22
C GLU A 162 0.73 -3.12 -17.46
N SER A 163 0.20 -3.00 -18.67
CA SER A 163 -0.81 -2.01 -19.02
C SER A 163 -1.93 -2.65 -19.82
N TYR A 164 -3.17 -2.39 -19.41
CA TYR A 164 -4.35 -3.00 -19.99
C TYR A 164 -5.27 -1.95 -20.58
N ALA A 165 -5.99 -2.28 -21.64
CA ALA A 165 -7.03 -1.40 -22.15
C ALA A 165 -8.12 -1.22 -21.07
N ILE A 166 -8.61 0.00 -20.87
CA ILE A 166 -9.63 0.28 -19.84
C ILE A 166 -10.92 -0.53 -20.05
N LYS A 167 -11.26 -0.88 -21.29
CA LYS A 167 -12.38 -1.79 -21.59
C LYS A 167 -12.16 -3.20 -21.02
N ASP A 168 -10.94 -3.73 -21.06
CA ASP A 168 -10.63 -5.08 -20.59
C ASP A 168 -10.68 -5.10 -19.05
N LEU A 169 -10.23 -4.00 -18.42
CA LEU A 169 -10.35 -3.79 -16.97
C LEU A 169 -11.83 -3.68 -16.54
N PHE A 170 -12.67 -3.02 -17.34
CA PHE A 170 -14.11 -2.95 -17.11
C PHE A 170 -14.77 -4.34 -17.24
N GLU A 171 -14.45 -5.09 -18.30
CA GLU A 171 -14.99 -6.43 -18.53
C GLU A 171 -14.61 -7.42 -17.43
N LYS A 172 -13.40 -7.27 -16.85
CA LYS A 172 -12.96 -8.05 -15.69
C LYS A 172 -13.80 -7.76 -14.44
N GLY A 173 -14.26 -6.53 -14.25
CA GLY A 173 -15.13 -6.11 -13.13
C GLY A 173 -14.46 -6.03 -11.75
N ASP A 174 -13.25 -6.54 -11.61
CA ASP A 174 -12.49 -6.54 -10.36
C ASP A 174 -11.94 -5.15 -10.00
N GLU A 175 -11.68 -4.94 -8.71
CA GLU A 175 -10.83 -3.84 -8.27
C GLU A 175 -9.37 -4.13 -8.65
N PHE A 176 -8.65 -3.11 -9.09
CA PHE A 176 -7.24 -3.23 -9.46
C PHE A 176 -6.43 -2.03 -8.95
N GLY A 177 -5.12 -2.22 -8.85
CA GLY A 177 -4.21 -1.16 -8.47
C GLY A 177 -3.77 -0.31 -9.67
N VAL A 178 -3.74 1.01 -9.48
CA VAL A 178 -3.24 2.00 -10.45
C VAL A 178 -2.27 2.97 -9.82
N TRP A 179 -1.59 3.73 -10.68
CA TRP A 179 -0.80 4.89 -10.28
C TRP A 179 -1.64 6.16 -10.37
N SER A 180 -1.65 6.96 -9.31
CA SER A 180 -2.36 8.24 -9.24
C SER A 180 -1.39 9.36 -8.85
N CYS A 181 -1.74 10.61 -9.16
CA CYS A 181 -0.93 11.77 -8.82
C CYS A 181 -1.76 12.73 -7.95
N LYS A 182 -1.16 13.15 -6.83
CA LYS A 182 -1.72 14.23 -6.01
C LYS A 182 -1.45 15.59 -6.67
N PRO A 183 -2.20 16.65 -6.32
CA PRO A 183 -2.01 17.99 -6.88
C PRO A 183 -0.60 18.56 -6.65
N ASP A 184 0.09 18.14 -5.58
CA ASP A 184 1.47 18.52 -5.29
C ASP A 184 2.50 17.82 -6.21
N GLY A 185 2.07 16.95 -7.12
CA GLY A 185 2.95 16.16 -7.99
C GLY A 185 3.45 14.86 -7.35
N LYS A 186 2.97 14.47 -6.17
CA LYS A 186 3.33 13.19 -5.55
C LYS A 186 2.59 12.04 -6.22
N VAL A 187 3.34 11.11 -6.78
CA VAL A 187 2.78 9.87 -7.36
C VAL A 187 2.60 8.84 -6.26
N VAL A 188 1.39 8.29 -6.18
CA VAL A 188 0.94 7.30 -5.19
C VAL A 188 0.30 6.11 -5.90
N ALA A 189 0.21 4.98 -5.20
CA ALA A 189 -0.59 3.85 -5.64
C ALA A 189 -2.01 3.99 -5.06
N ALA A 190 -3.02 3.64 -5.85
CA ALA A 190 -4.41 3.67 -5.43
C ALA A 190 -5.17 2.45 -5.98
N LYS A 191 -6.29 2.12 -5.34
CA LYS A 191 -7.25 1.16 -5.88
C LYS A 191 -8.21 1.88 -6.82
N ALA A 192 -8.60 1.21 -7.90
CA ALA A 192 -9.54 1.71 -8.89
C ALA A 192 -10.45 0.58 -9.38
N ARG A 193 -11.60 0.98 -9.91
CA ARG A 193 -12.51 0.13 -10.66
C ARG A 193 -12.84 0.85 -11.96
N ALA A 194 -12.85 0.10 -13.06
CA ALA A 194 -13.21 0.63 -14.36
C ALA A 194 -14.74 0.54 -14.54
N HIS A 195 -15.32 1.60 -15.10
CA HIS A 195 -16.74 1.71 -15.38
C HIS A 195 -16.93 2.20 -16.81
N ARG A 196 -18.00 1.72 -17.46
CA ARG A 196 -18.49 2.33 -18.70
C ARG A 196 -19.56 3.34 -18.33
N THR A 197 -19.41 4.57 -18.82
CA THR A 197 -20.33 5.68 -18.51
C THR A 197 -21.06 6.19 -19.74
N GLU A 198 -20.50 5.98 -20.94
CA GLU A 198 -21.09 6.43 -22.19
C GLU A 198 -20.81 5.44 -23.34
N ARG A 199 -21.63 5.46 -24.39
CA ARG A 199 -21.45 4.69 -25.63
C ARG A 199 -21.53 5.61 -26.84
N ASN A 200 -20.65 5.38 -27.82
CA ASN A 200 -20.60 6.17 -29.07
C ASN A 200 -20.47 7.69 -28.83
N ALA A 201 -19.77 8.08 -27.76
CA ALA A 201 -19.49 9.47 -27.43
C ALA A 201 -18.67 10.16 -28.53
N SER A 202 -18.82 11.48 -28.65
CA SER A 202 -17.90 12.28 -29.46
C SER A 202 -16.54 12.33 -28.77
N LEU A 203 -15.46 12.08 -29.53
CA LEU A 203 -14.11 12.05 -28.98
C LEU A 203 -13.25 13.18 -29.55
N VAL A 204 -12.32 13.66 -28.73
CA VAL A 204 -11.19 14.49 -29.13
C VAL A 204 -9.90 13.70 -28.92
N ARG A 205 -8.89 14.02 -29.73
CA ARG A 205 -7.53 13.45 -29.61
C ARG A 205 -6.59 14.49 -29.01
N VAL A 206 -6.01 14.17 -27.87
CA VAL A 206 -4.92 14.95 -27.27
C VAL A 206 -3.60 14.34 -27.68
N SER A 207 -2.80 15.10 -28.44
CA SER A 207 -1.45 14.68 -28.86
C SER A 207 -0.39 15.24 -27.92
N ILE A 208 0.55 14.39 -27.53
CA ILE A 208 1.66 14.70 -26.64
C ILE A 208 2.93 14.94 -27.49
N ASP A 209 3.88 15.70 -26.95
CA ASP A 209 5.14 16.05 -27.61
C ASP A 209 6.03 14.84 -27.95
N ASP A 210 5.85 13.73 -27.24
CA ASP A 210 6.50 12.44 -27.52
C ASP A 210 5.80 11.60 -28.61
N GLY A 211 4.78 12.16 -29.27
CA GLY A 211 4.03 11.53 -30.35
C GLY A 211 2.92 10.58 -29.87
N ARG A 212 2.78 10.35 -28.57
CA ARG A 212 1.65 9.58 -28.03
C ARG A 212 0.36 10.39 -28.11
N THR A 213 -0.76 9.67 -28.09
CA THR A 213 -2.10 10.26 -28.21
C THR A 213 -3.05 9.65 -27.20
N VAL A 214 -3.97 10.45 -26.69
CA VAL A 214 -5.07 10.01 -25.83
C VAL A 214 -6.39 10.43 -26.46
N ASP A 215 -7.26 9.46 -26.74
CA ASP A 215 -8.60 9.69 -27.28
C ASP A 215 -9.62 9.65 -26.14
N CYS A 216 -10.37 10.73 -25.95
CA CYS A 216 -11.24 10.94 -24.78
C CYS A 216 -12.40 11.88 -25.12
N THR A 217 -13.39 12.00 -24.24
CA THR A 217 -14.48 12.97 -24.46
C THR A 217 -13.98 14.41 -24.29
N PRO A 218 -14.63 15.41 -24.93
CA PRO A 218 -14.27 16.83 -24.84
C PRO A 218 -14.08 17.38 -23.41
N ASP A 219 -14.84 16.85 -22.46
CA ASP A 219 -14.87 17.22 -21.04
C ASP A 219 -13.89 16.41 -20.18
N HIS A 220 -13.17 15.43 -20.74
CA HIS A 220 -12.18 14.66 -20.00
C HIS A 220 -11.07 15.56 -19.50
N ARG A 221 -10.81 15.54 -18.20
CA ARG A 221 -9.89 16.49 -17.58
C ARG A 221 -8.49 15.93 -17.46
N PHE A 222 -7.52 16.70 -17.94
CA PHE A 222 -6.10 16.43 -17.75
C PHE A 222 -5.55 17.32 -16.64
N MET A 223 -4.76 16.74 -15.74
CA MET A 223 -4.02 17.51 -14.74
C MET A 223 -2.86 18.24 -15.42
N LEU A 224 -2.70 19.54 -15.15
CA LEU A 224 -1.57 20.35 -15.56
C LEU A 224 -0.40 20.23 -14.57
N ARG A 225 0.78 20.72 -14.94
CA ARG A 225 1.99 20.67 -14.07
C ARG A 225 1.85 21.39 -12.72
N ASP A 226 0.92 22.33 -12.59
CA ASP A 226 0.63 23.05 -11.34
C ASP A 226 -0.40 22.32 -10.44
N GLY A 227 -0.90 21.16 -10.87
CA GLY A 227 -1.90 20.36 -10.15
C GLY A 227 -3.35 20.75 -10.44
N THR A 228 -3.60 21.80 -11.22
CA THR A 228 -4.95 22.15 -11.70
C THR A 228 -5.39 21.22 -12.82
N TYR A 229 -6.67 21.27 -13.18
CA TYR A 229 -7.25 20.43 -14.23
C TYR A 229 -7.89 21.27 -15.33
N VAL A 230 -7.73 20.83 -16.58
CA VAL A 230 -8.35 21.43 -17.76
C VAL A 230 -8.99 20.34 -18.61
N GLU A 231 -10.18 20.62 -19.13
CA GLU A 231 -10.91 19.74 -20.05
C GLU A 231 -10.17 19.61 -21.39
N ALA A 232 -10.25 18.43 -22.00
CA ALA A 232 -9.53 18.08 -23.22
C ALA A 232 -9.78 19.09 -24.36
N ALA A 233 -11.02 19.51 -24.55
CA ALA A 233 -11.40 20.48 -25.57
C ALA A 233 -10.89 21.91 -25.32
N LYS A 234 -10.44 22.21 -24.10
CA LYS A 234 -9.91 23.52 -23.69
C LYS A 234 -8.39 23.54 -23.62
N LEU A 235 -7.71 22.42 -23.92
CA LEU A 235 -6.25 22.37 -23.95
C LEU A 235 -5.71 23.19 -25.13
N ALA A 236 -4.81 24.13 -24.83
CA ALA A 236 -4.07 24.88 -25.83
C ALA A 236 -2.74 24.17 -26.16
N PRO A 237 -2.25 24.22 -27.41
CA PRO A 237 -0.92 23.72 -27.74
C PRO A 237 0.18 24.34 -26.85
N GLY A 238 1.10 23.50 -26.37
CA GLY A 238 2.23 23.93 -25.52
C GLY A 238 1.97 23.90 -24.01
N VAL A 239 0.73 23.60 -23.56
CA VAL A 239 0.46 23.38 -22.13
C VAL A 239 1.12 22.08 -21.68
N SER A 240 1.77 22.12 -20.51
CA SER A 240 2.41 20.93 -19.93
C SER A 240 1.41 20.18 -19.04
N LEU A 241 1.12 18.93 -19.42
CA LEU A 241 0.33 18.01 -18.61
C LEU A 241 1.18 17.40 -17.49
N MET A 242 0.54 16.89 -16.45
CA MET A 242 1.17 16.12 -15.38
C MET A 242 1.60 14.75 -15.95
N PRO A 243 2.91 14.45 -16.00
CA PRO A 243 3.40 13.23 -16.63
C PRO A 243 3.43 12.08 -15.64
N PHE A 244 3.41 10.86 -16.18
CA PHE A 244 3.75 9.66 -15.46
C PHE A 244 4.99 9.03 -16.11
N TYR A 245 6.14 9.16 -15.45
CA TYR A 245 7.40 8.60 -15.92
C TYR A 245 7.79 7.37 -15.09
N SER A 246 7.92 6.24 -15.78
CA SER A 246 8.40 4.98 -15.21
C SER A 246 9.59 4.45 -16.01
N ARG A 247 10.45 3.66 -15.34
CA ARG A 247 11.56 2.93 -15.96
C ARG A 247 11.94 1.73 -15.11
N ARG A 248 12.58 0.73 -15.72
CA ARG A 248 13.21 -0.37 -14.97
C ARG A 248 14.63 0.00 -14.56
N ASP A 249 15.03 -0.39 -13.36
CA ASP A 249 16.44 -0.32 -12.94
C ASP A 249 17.22 -1.57 -13.36
N ARG A 250 18.52 -1.59 -13.06
CA ARG A 250 19.40 -2.70 -13.44
C ARG A 250 19.08 -4.01 -12.73
N GLU A 251 18.34 -3.94 -11.63
CA GLU A 251 17.92 -5.08 -10.81
C GLU A 251 16.49 -5.53 -11.19
N GLY A 252 15.88 -4.95 -12.23
CA GLY A 252 14.55 -5.32 -12.71
C GLY A 252 13.40 -4.51 -12.10
N TYR A 253 13.64 -3.77 -11.00
CA TYR A 253 12.57 -3.05 -10.31
C TYR A 253 12.01 -1.89 -11.12
N THR A 254 10.68 -1.79 -11.13
CA THR A 254 9.98 -0.60 -11.61
C THR A 254 10.30 0.60 -10.71
N ARG A 255 10.77 1.69 -11.32
CA ARG A 255 11.01 2.99 -10.69
C ARG A 255 10.12 4.05 -11.31
N ILE A 256 9.51 4.86 -10.46
CA ILE A 256 8.55 5.89 -10.85
C ILE A 256 9.08 7.24 -10.37
N GLN A 257 9.01 8.24 -11.24
CA GLN A 257 9.41 9.59 -10.91
C GLN A 257 8.36 10.28 -10.04
N GLN A 258 8.81 10.95 -8.99
CA GLN A 258 7.99 11.84 -8.19
C GLN A 258 8.02 13.24 -8.81
N ASN A 259 6.90 13.73 -9.34
CA ASN A 259 6.86 14.94 -10.18
C ASN A 259 7.29 16.21 -9.43
N TYR A 260 7.10 16.24 -8.10
CA TYR A 260 7.48 17.35 -7.23
C TYR A 260 9.00 17.50 -7.03
N SER A 261 9.78 16.42 -7.17
CA SER A 261 11.23 16.42 -6.89
C SER A 261 12.08 15.94 -8.05
N GLY A 262 11.48 15.31 -9.05
CA GLY A 262 12.19 14.62 -10.13
C GLY A 262 12.89 13.32 -9.69
N ALA A 263 12.82 12.94 -8.42
CA ALA A 263 13.46 11.74 -7.90
C ALA A 263 12.71 10.47 -8.33
N PHE A 264 13.45 9.43 -8.71
CA PHE A 264 12.88 8.12 -9.03
C PHE A 264 12.88 7.22 -7.79
N LEU A 265 11.70 6.79 -7.35
CA LEU A 265 11.53 5.84 -6.23
C LEU A 265 11.11 4.47 -6.76
N ARG A 266 11.48 3.40 -6.04
CA ARG A 266 11.02 2.04 -6.37
C ARG A 266 9.52 1.91 -6.13
N ALA A 267 8.82 1.30 -7.09
CA ALA A 267 7.36 1.17 -7.13
C ALA A 267 6.80 0.54 -5.85
N HIS A 268 7.32 -0.61 -5.41
CA HIS A 268 6.87 -1.29 -4.19
C HIS A 268 6.93 -0.41 -2.92
N TRP A 269 7.92 0.50 -2.81
CA TRP A 269 7.96 1.46 -1.70
C TRP A 269 6.92 2.58 -1.84
N ILE A 270 6.55 2.97 -3.05
CA ILE A 270 5.43 3.87 -3.28
C ILE A 270 4.13 3.18 -2.87
N VAL A 271 3.92 1.92 -3.25
CA VAL A 271 2.75 1.12 -2.85
C VAL A 271 2.63 1.04 -1.32
N ALA A 272 3.71 0.65 -0.63
CA ALA A 272 3.76 0.61 0.83
C ALA A 272 3.43 1.95 1.48
N ARG A 273 4.06 3.04 1.02
CA ARG A 273 3.84 4.40 1.56
C ARG A 273 2.49 5.00 1.18
N SER A 274 1.77 4.40 0.24
CA SER A 274 0.39 4.76 -0.10
C SER A 274 -0.62 4.06 0.82
N GLY A 275 -0.16 3.20 1.73
CA GLY A 275 -0.99 2.50 2.72
C GLY A 275 -1.61 1.21 2.21
N LEU A 276 -1.34 0.79 0.97
CA LEU A 276 -1.96 -0.41 0.39
C LEU A 276 -1.43 -1.73 1.01
N LEU A 277 -0.30 -1.70 1.72
CA LEU A 277 0.24 -2.83 2.48
C LEU A 277 -0.07 -2.76 3.99
N GLY A 278 -0.85 -1.76 4.44
CA GLY A 278 -1.00 -1.44 5.85
C GLY A 278 0.16 -0.63 6.41
N GLU A 279 0.27 -0.58 7.74
CA GLU A 279 1.35 0.13 8.42
C GLU A 279 2.70 -0.53 8.17
N ILE A 280 3.74 0.29 7.96
CA ILE A 280 5.10 -0.21 7.74
C ILE A 280 5.65 -0.66 9.11
N PRO A 281 5.87 -1.97 9.32
CA PRO A 281 6.33 -2.47 10.61
C PRO A 281 7.81 -2.13 10.83
N SER A 282 8.21 -2.04 12.11
CA SER A 282 9.61 -2.13 12.52
C SER A 282 9.96 -3.57 12.88
N PHE A 283 11.19 -3.98 12.57
CA PHE A 283 11.72 -5.29 12.95
C PHE A 283 12.88 -5.07 13.90
N ASP A 284 12.86 -5.74 15.06
CA ASP A 284 13.89 -5.54 16.08
C ASP A 284 15.29 -5.89 15.53
N GLY A 285 16.23 -4.96 15.70
CA GLY A 285 17.59 -5.06 15.17
C GLY A 285 17.73 -5.16 13.64
N GLN A 286 16.66 -4.97 12.86
CA GLN A 286 16.64 -5.20 11.42
C GLN A 286 16.07 -4.00 10.65
N ARG A 287 16.52 -3.84 9.40
CA ARG A 287 15.92 -2.85 8.48
C ARG A 287 14.71 -3.45 7.79
N THR A 288 13.63 -2.69 7.71
CA THR A 288 12.45 -3.08 6.94
C THR A 288 12.75 -3.09 5.44
N VAL A 289 12.51 -4.23 4.81
CA VAL A 289 12.56 -4.43 3.36
C VAL A 289 11.21 -4.96 2.86
N ILE A 290 10.98 -4.87 1.55
CA ILE A 290 9.80 -5.42 0.89
C ILE A 290 10.25 -6.54 -0.03
N HIS A 291 9.60 -7.69 0.09
CA HIS A 291 9.83 -8.87 -0.72
C HIS A 291 8.68 -9.11 -1.69
N HIS A 292 9.01 -9.35 -2.96
CA HIS A 292 8.09 -9.88 -3.97
C HIS A 292 8.00 -11.40 -3.87
N LYS A 293 6.83 -11.92 -3.49
CA LYS A 293 6.61 -13.35 -3.24
C LYS A 293 6.79 -14.20 -4.50
N ASN A 294 6.44 -13.65 -5.67
CA ASN A 294 6.59 -14.31 -6.97
C ASN A 294 7.96 -14.09 -7.63
N PHE A 295 8.88 -13.35 -6.99
CA PHE A 295 10.20 -12.98 -7.53
C PHE A 295 10.18 -12.15 -8.83
N ASP A 296 9.04 -11.55 -9.16
CA ASP A 296 8.91 -10.58 -10.25
C ASP A 296 8.92 -9.17 -9.65
N GLU A 297 10.01 -8.43 -9.85
CA GLU A 297 10.20 -7.08 -9.31
C GLU A 297 9.25 -6.02 -9.91
N THR A 298 8.54 -6.37 -10.99
CA THR A 298 7.58 -5.49 -11.67
C THR A 298 6.15 -5.65 -11.14
N ASP A 299 5.84 -6.80 -10.52
CA ASP A 299 4.54 -7.06 -9.90
C ASP A 299 4.47 -6.45 -8.49
N ASN A 300 4.01 -5.21 -8.42
CA ASN A 300 3.89 -4.43 -7.20
C ASN A 300 2.47 -4.49 -6.60
N ARG A 301 1.67 -5.50 -6.95
CA ARG A 301 0.36 -5.71 -6.31
C ARG A 301 0.52 -5.98 -4.81
N PRO A 302 -0.31 -5.37 -3.94
CA PRO A 302 -0.18 -5.52 -2.48
C PRO A 302 -0.14 -6.99 -2.02
N GLU A 303 -0.94 -7.86 -2.63
CA GLU A 303 -0.98 -9.29 -2.34
C GLU A 303 0.33 -10.03 -2.65
N ASN A 304 1.13 -9.53 -3.60
CA ASN A 304 2.43 -10.07 -3.96
C ASN A 304 3.57 -9.54 -3.10
N LEU A 305 3.35 -8.47 -2.34
CA LEU A 305 4.37 -7.83 -1.52
C LEU A 305 4.30 -8.28 -0.05
N GLN A 306 5.45 -8.31 0.61
CA GLN A 306 5.55 -8.66 2.02
C GLN A 306 6.66 -7.85 2.71
N PHE A 307 6.36 -7.26 3.87
CA PHE A 307 7.40 -6.69 4.73
C PHE A 307 8.20 -7.78 5.42
N MET A 308 9.52 -7.63 5.43
CA MET A 308 10.44 -8.50 6.16
C MET A 308 11.56 -7.66 6.77
N GLY A 309 12.20 -8.19 7.82
CA GLY A 309 13.53 -7.71 8.22
C GLY A 309 14.58 -8.12 7.19
N ASP A 310 15.59 -7.29 6.96
CA ASP A 310 16.65 -7.54 5.98
C ASP A 310 17.44 -8.84 6.23
N ALA A 311 17.70 -9.18 7.51
CA ALA A 311 18.34 -10.44 7.86
C ALA A 311 17.40 -11.65 7.68
N ASP A 312 16.10 -11.50 7.99
CA ASP A 312 15.07 -12.52 7.74
C ASP A 312 14.87 -12.77 6.25
N HIS A 313 14.83 -11.71 5.44
CA HIS A 313 14.75 -11.78 3.99
C HIS A 313 15.94 -12.52 3.39
N SER A 314 17.16 -12.18 3.83
CA SER A 314 18.37 -12.87 3.41
C SER A 314 18.38 -14.37 3.80
N ARG A 315 17.88 -14.70 5.00
CA ARG A 315 17.71 -16.10 5.44
C ARG A 315 16.68 -16.85 4.61
N TYR A 316 15.57 -16.20 4.27
CA TYR A 316 14.54 -16.78 3.41
C TYR A 316 15.10 -17.14 2.03
N HIS A 317 15.77 -16.19 1.36
CA HIS A 317 16.42 -16.46 0.06
C HIS A 317 17.47 -17.57 0.13
N ARG A 318 18.27 -17.62 1.21
CA ARG A 318 19.21 -18.72 1.43
C ARG A 318 18.49 -20.06 1.50
N SER A 319 17.39 -20.13 2.25
CA SER A 319 16.62 -21.38 2.40
C SER A 319 16.01 -21.89 1.09
N LEU A 320 15.66 -21.00 0.15
CA LEU A 320 15.15 -21.38 -1.16
C LEU A 320 16.23 -22.01 -2.03
N VAL A 321 17.44 -21.44 -2.00
CA VAL A 321 18.62 -22.01 -2.67
C VAL A 321 18.97 -23.36 -2.05
N GLU A 322 18.87 -23.49 -0.73
CA GLU A 322 19.16 -24.73 -0.02
C GLU A 322 18.17 -25.85 -0.31
N LYS A 323 16.88 -25.52 -0.48
CA LYS A 323 15.85 -26.49 -0.86
C LYS A 323 15.90 -26.83 -2.36
N ASN A 324 16.41 -25.93 -3.19
CA ASN A 324 16.52 -26.14 -4.62
C ASN A 324 17.86 -26.82 -4.96
N SER A 325 17.84 -28.15 -4.93
CA SER A 325 19.00 -29.01 -5.20
C SER A 325 19.63 -28.80 -6.57
N HIS A 326 18.97 -28.12 -7.51
CA HIS A 326 19.55 -27.76 -8.81
C HIS A 326 20.78 -26.86 -8.67
N TRP A 327 20.70 -25.80 -7.86
CA TRP A 327 21.80 -24.84 -7.66
C TRP A 327 22.95 -25.40 -6.83
N GLN A 328 22.72 -26.55 -6.18
CA GLN A 328 23.72 -27.33 -5.44
C GLN A 328 24.18 -28.57 -6.21
N SER A 329 23.65 -28.82 -7.41
CA SER A 329 24.03 -29.98 -8.20
C SER A 329 25.47 -29.83 -8.69
N GLU A 330 26.23 -30.93 -8.70
CA GLU A 330 27.57 -30.96 -9.27
C GLU A 330 27.56 -30.52 -10.75
N GLU A 331 26.47 -30.77 -11.46
CA GLU A 331 26.29 -30.35 -12.84
C GLU A 331 26.22 -28.82 -12.98
N PHE A 332 25.41 -28.17 -12.13
CA PHE A 332 25.30 -26.70 -12.11
C PHE A 332 26.62 -26.06 -11.72
N GLU A 333 27.28 -26.55 -10.66
CA GLU A 333 28.57 -25.98 -10.21
C GLU A 333 29.64 -26.13 -11.30
N ARG A 334 29.70 -27.28 -11.98
CA ARG A 334 30.60 -27.50 -13.12
C ARG A 334 30.32 -26.51 -14.26
N LYS A 335 29.05 -26.32 -14.63
CA LYS A 335 28.65 -25.34 -15.66
C LYS A 335 28.97 -23.90 -15.26
N ARG A 336 28.74 -23.54 -13.99
CA ARG A 336 29.03 -22.21 -13.43
C ARG A 336 30.53 -21.92 -13.44
N ILE A 337 31.36 -22.85 -12.96
CA ILE A 337 32.82 -22.71 -12.97
C ILE A 337 33.34 -22.56 -14.40
N ALA A 338 32.85 -23.38 -15.34
CA ALA A 338 33.24 -23.28 -16.75
C ALA A 338 32.86 -21.91 -17.34
N ALA A 339 31.64 -21.42 -17.09
CA ALA A 339 31.19 -20.11 -17.58
C ALA A 339 31.98 -18.94 -16.96
N LEU A 340 32.29 -19.00 -15.66
CA LEU A 340 33.13 -18.01 -15.00
C LEU A 340 34.56 -18.03 -15.54
N GLY A 341 35.12 -19.22 -15.83
CA GLY A 341 36.43 -19.38 -16.45
C GLY A 341 36.49 -18.77 -17.86
N LEU A 342 35.47 -19.04 -18.69
CA LEU A 342 35.35 -18.44 -20.02
C LEU A 342 35.27 -16.91 -19.94
N LYS A 343 34.49 -16.37 -19.00
CA LYS A 343 34.38 -14.93 -18.78
C LYS A 343 35.70 -14.33 -18.27
N ALA A 344 36.38 -14.99 -17.33
CA ALA A 344 37.65 -14.51 -16.79
C ALA A 344 38.78 -14.48 -17.81
N ALA A 345 38.70 -15.31 -18.86
CA ALA A 345 39.65 -15.32 -19.97
C ALA A 345 39.49 -14.13 -20.93
N THR A 346 38.41 -13.34 -20.84
CA THR A 346 38.22 -12.13 -21.65
C THR A 346 38.78 -10.89 -20.93
N LEU A 347 39.24 -9.91 -21.71
CA LEU A 347 39.73 -8.63 -21.17
C LEU A 347 38.62 -7.89 -20.39
N GLU A 348 37.38 -7.96 -20.88
CA GLU A 348 36.20 -7.41 -20.22
C GLU A 348 35.90 -8.11 -18.90
N GLY A 349 35.89 -9.45 -18.87
CA GLY A 349 35.66 -10.18 -17.63
C GLY A 349 36.78 -9.97 -16.63
N HIS A 350 38.04 -9.94 -17.07
CA HIS A 350 39.18 -9.65 -16.20
C HIS A 350 39.07 -8.27 -15.54
N THR A 351 38.72 -7.23 -16.32
CA THR A 351 38.51 -5.88 -15.78
C THR A 351 37.31 -5.81 -14.83
N GLU A 352 36.21 -6.50 -15.15
CA GLU A 352 35.02 -6.57 -14.29
C GLU A 352 35.31 -7.28 -12.95
N PHE A 353 36.00 -8.42 -12.98
CA PHE A 353 36.38 -9.16 -11.78
C PHE A 353 37.39 -8.40 -10.93
N ALA A 354 38.38 -7.73 -11.53
CA ALA A 354 39.33 -6.86 -10.82
C ALA A 354 38.63 -5.67 -10.14
N ALA A 355 37.66 -5.04 -10.83
CA ALA A 355 36.87 -3.96 -10.27
C ALA A 355 35.96 -4.44 -9.13
N ARG A 356 35.38 -5.64 -9.24
CA ARG A 356 34.54 -6.25 -8.21
C ARG A 356 35.34 -6.60 -6.96
N ALA A 357 36.52 -7.19 -7.12
CA ALA A 357 37.45 -7.47 -6.01
C ALA A 357 37.89 -6.18 -5.29
N SER A 358 38.13 -5.11 -6.04
CA SER A 358 38.47 -3.79 -5.50
C SER A 358 37.30 -3.18 -4.69
N ARG A 359 36.05 -3.31 -5.16
CA ARG A 359 34.85 -2.86 -4.41
C ARG A 359 34.61 -3.68 -3.15
N MET A 360 34.82 -5.00 -3.20
CA MET A 360 34.71 -5.87 -2.03
C MET A 360 35.74 -5.49 -0.94
N ASN A 361 36.99 -5.25 -1.33
CA ASN A 361 38.03 -4.77 -0.42
C ASN A 361 37.74 -3.36 0.14
N ALA A 362 37.09 -2.48 -0.64
CA ALA A 362 36.64 -1.19 -0.15
C ALA A 362 35.49 -1.30 0.86
N THR A 363 34.61 -2.30 0.70
CA THR A 363 33.47 -2.54 1.60
C THR A 363 33.94 -3.12 2.94
N ILE A 364 34.96 -4.00 2.93
CA ILE A 364 35.59 -4.53 4.16
C ILE A 364 36.33 -3.43 4.94
N ARG A 365 36.85 -2.40 4.25
CA ARG A 365 37.49 -1.23 4.88
C ARG A 365 36.50 -0.21 5.47
N ALA A 366 35.21 -0.33 5.18
CA ALA A 366 34.19 0.63 5.60
C ALA A 366 33.46 0.24 6.90
N ASP A 367 33.87 -0.83 7.58
CA ASP A 367 33.38 -1.20 8.91
C ASP A 367 34.24 -0.49 9.99
N PRO A 368 33.73 0.55 10.69
CA PRO A 368 34.53 1.36 11.60
C PRO A 368 34.88 0.64 12.93
N GLY A 369 34.42 -0.59 13.13
CA GLY A 369 34.46 -1.28 14.43
C GLY A 369 35.66 -2.22 14.70
N LYS A 370 36.51 -2.53 13.72
CA LYS A 370 37.67 -3.42 13.94
C LYS A 370 38.97 -2.80 13.43
N GLN A 371 39.68 -2.11 14.32
CA GLN A 371 41.08 -1.75 14.11
C GLN A 371 41.93 -3.03 13.97
N SER A 372 42.34 -3.40 12.76
CA SER A 372 43.51 -4.25 12.58
C SER A 372 44.75 -3.36 12.41
N ARG A 373 45.59 -3.32 13.45
CA ARG A 373 46.99 -2.85 13.38
C ARG A 373 47.68 -3.60 12.25
N TYR A 374 48.33 -2.89 11.32
CA TYR A 374 49.34 -3.29 10.30
C TYR A 374 49.07 -2.36 9.09
N VAL A 375 49.89 -1.42 8.65
CA VAL A 375 51.33 -1.39 8.36
C VAL A 375 51.72 0.09 8.25
N ARG A 376 52.76 0.57 8.95
CA ARG A 376 53.19 2.00 8.89
C ARG A 376 54.67 2.24 8.53
N THR A 377 55.42 1.24 8.04
CA THR A 377 56.84 1.42 7.71
C THR A 377 57.25 0.76 6.39
N GLU A 378 58.30 1.28 5.76
CA GLU A 378 58.84 0.84 4.46
C GLU A 378 59.36 -0.63 4.52
N GLU A 379 59.87 -1.06 5.67
CA GLU A 379 60.28 -2.45 5.93
C GLU A 379 59.15 -3.46 5.75
N HIS A 380 57.93 -3.11 6.19
CA HIS A 380 56.76 -3.97 6.00
C HIS A 380 56.33 -4.07 4.53
N ARG A 381 56.62 -3.06 3.69
CA ARG A 381 56.36 -3.13 2.23
C ARG A 381 57.36 -4.03 1.52
N SER A 382 58.64 -4.00 1.92
CA SER A 382 59.64 -4.94 1.40
C SER A 382 59.33 -6.38 1.81
N ALA A 383 58.96 -6.63 3.06
CA ALA A 383 58.56 -7.97 3.53
C ALA A 383 57.23 -8.47 2.91
N ALA A 384 56.38 -7.56 2.41
CA ALA A 384 55.17 -7.92 1.66
C ALA A 384 55.48 -8.23 0.19
N LYS A 385 56.42 -7.50 -0.43
CA LYS A 385 56.92 -7.83 -1.78
C LYS A 385 57.65 -9.17 -1.81
N GLU A 386 58.46 -9.46 -0.79
CA GLU A 386 59.17 -10.74 -0.66
C GLU A 386 58.21 -11.91 -0.41
N ARG A 387 57.13 -11.69 0.35
CA ARG A 387 56.06 -12.70 0.54
C ARG A 387 55.17 -12.88 -0.68
N ALA A 388 54.99 -11.84 -1.50
CA ALA A 388 54.24 -11.91 -2.76
C ALA A 388 55.03 -12.60 -3.88
N ALA A 389 56.36 -12.66 -3.78
CA ALA A 389 57.23 -13.38 -4.72
C ALA A 389 57.44 -14.86 -4.35
N ARG A 390 56.94 -15.31 -3.19
CA ARG A 390 56.94 -16.74 -2.84
C ARG A 390 55.82 -17.44 -3.59
N MET A 391 56.20 -18.41 -4.41
CA MET A 391 55.26 -19.37 -5.00
C MET A 391 54.66 -20.22 -3.88
N TYR A 392 53.34 -20.27 -3.79
CA TYR A 392 52.65 -21.09 -2.79
C TYR A 392 51.93 -22.23 -3.50
N GLY A 393 52.17 -23.45 -3.03
CA GLY A 393 51.42 -24.63 -3.48
C GLY A 393 49.95 -24.51 -3.10
N CYS A 394 49.06 -24.82 -4.05
CA CYS A 394 47.62 -24.85 -3.79
C CYS A 394 47.29 -25.97 -2.78
N GLY A 395 46.65 -25.61 -1.65
CA GLY A 395 46.28 -26.55 -0.58
C GLY A 395 45.20 -27.58 -0.95
N ILE A 396 44.70 -27.58 -2.19
CA ILE A 396 43.69 -28.52 -2.68
C ILE A 396 44.29 -29.51 -3.69
N CYS A 397 45.25 -29.09 -4.52
CA CYS A 397 45.80 -29.94 -5.59
C CYS A 397 47.33 -30.08 -5.59
N GLY A 398 48.04 -29.39 -4.69
CA GLY A 398 49.47 -29.60 -4.44
C GLY A 398 50.43 -29.15 -5.54
N LYS A 399 49.99 -28.44 -6.58
CA LYS A 399 50.91 -27.85 -7.59
C LYS A 399 51.36 -26.45 -7.19
N GLU A 400 52.63 -26.16 -7.43
CA GLU A 400 53.29 -24.86 -7.21
C GLU A 400 52.81 -23.83 -8.23
N VAL A 401 52.49 -22.60 -7.77
CA VAL A 401 52.13 -21.43 -8.59
C VAL A 401 52.92 -20.22 -8.16
#